data_AF-W4G8N6-F1
#
_entry.id   AF-W4G8N6-F1
#
_cell.length_a   1.000
_cell.length_b   1.000
_cell.length_c   1.000
_cell.angle_alpha   90.00
_cell.angle_beta   90.00
_cell.angle_gamma   90.00
#
_symmetry.space_group_name_H-M   'P 1'
#
loop_
_entity.id
_entity.type
_entity.pdbx_description
1 polymer ?
#
loop_
_entity_poly.entity_id
_entity_poly.type
_entity_poly.pdbx_seq_one_letter_code
_entity_poly.pdbx_strand_id
1 'polypeptide(L)'
;MSFDAPFLRQSLLDAAVEGDLDAVVHTLDEGGASIANLIDSVDAATGLTALHHSCMRGFVEIVCYLVRHGAAVGICDHFRKTPLHHACHFGFTEVVYVLLDCVRVNVEKLYYMNEAKLTCLQTAAARGHVTIVRLLLLHGDVVGGVNTEGETALHLAAQYDQVEAAKLLVSCGANIQHATFATGDTPLHYACRTGAIQVAVFLVSLGQSVHDLNTDVVAQSALQLARQQGHSVLANAILEESKNVRETRSRRDTAIHNESLACFMSAKKAYLDSKASVKAMQVQVVRQRKLEEMEAIRAYLKAIRNGEADEHASTALAAFPRLQ
;
A
#
# COMPACT_ATOMS: atom_id res chain seq x y z
N MET A 1 9.48 55.32 13.04
CA MET A 1 10.60 55.13 12.09
C MET A 1 10.14 54.07 11.11
N SER A 2 10.10 54.35 9.81
CA SER A 2 9.83 53.27 8.83
C SER A 2 11.02 52.34 8.86
N PHE A 3 10.86 51.15 9.42
CA PHE A 3 11.88 50.11 9.30
C PHE A 3 12.05 49.79 7.81
N ASP A 4 13.29 49.87 7.33
CA ASP A 4 13.60 49.64 5.92
C ASP A 4 13.24 48.20 5.53
N ALA A 5 12.46 48.05 4.46
CA ALA A 5 11.96 46.74 4.02
C ALA A 5 13.06 45.67 3.78
N PRO A 6 14.28 46.01 3.30
CA PRO A 6 15.37 45.03 3.20
C PRO A 6 15.86 44.51 4.55
N PHE A 7 15.95 45.36 5.57
CA PHE A 7 16.43 44.98 6.90
C PHE A 7 15.48 43.99 7.56
N LEU A 8 14.16 44.25 7.50
CA LEU A 8 13.16 43.34 8.06
C LEU A 8 13.11 42.00 7.33
N ARG A 9 13.31 41.98 6.01
CA ARG A 9 13.42 40.72 5.24
C ARG A 9 14.59 39.88 5.72
N GLN A 10 15.77 40.48 5.87
CA GLN A 10 16.94 39.75 6.37
C GLN A 10 16.74 39.29 7.81
N SER A 11 16.20 40.15 8.68
CA SER A 11 15.92 39.80 10.07
C SER A 11 14.96 38.62 10.21
N LEU A 12 13.94 38.52 9.35
CA LEU A 12 13.02 37.38 9.32
C LEU A 12 13.74 36.09 8.91
N LEU A 13 14.60 36.16 7.89
CA LEU A 13 15.39 35.02 7.43
C LEU A 13 16.36 34.54 8.51
N ASP A 14 17.10 35.46 9.13
CA ASP A 14 18.07 35.16 10.19
C ASP A 14 17.37 34.54 11.41
N ALA A 15 16.23 35.11 11.86
CA ALA A 15 15.43 34.55 12.95
C ALA A 15 14.95 33.12 12.67
N ALA A 16 14.49 32.84 11.43
CA ALA A 16 14.09 31.50 11.03
C ALA A 16 15.28 30.51 10.92
N VAL A 17 16.47 31.01 10.60
CA VAL A 17 17.73 30.22 10.60
C VAL A 17 18.16 29.87 12.01
N GLU A 18 18.04 30.81 12.95
CA GLU A 18 18.45 30.65 14.34
C GLU A 18 17.41 29.86 15.16
N GLY A 19 16.16 29.84 14.72
CA GLY A 19 15.06 29.20 15.44
C GLY A 19 14.42 30.08 16.50
N ASP A 20 14.57 31.39 16.38
CA ASP A 20 14.00 32.37 17.31
C ASP A 20 12.56 32.70 16.91
N LEU A 21 11.60 32.02 17.54
CA LEU A 21 10.18 32.25 17.33
C LEU A 21 9.76 33.67 17.73
N ASP A 22 10.28 34.19 18.83
CA ASP A 22 9.90 35.52 19.33
C ASP A 22 10.33 36.60 18.33
N ALA A 23 11.52 36.48 17.75
CA ALA A 23 11.98 37.37 16.68
C ALA A 23 11.15 37.23 15.40
N VAL A 24 10.74 36.02 15.01
CA VAL A 24 9.83 35.80 13.87
C VAL A 24 8.47 36.47 14.10
N VAL A 25 7.90 36.30 15.29
CA VAL A 25 6.62 36.91 15.68
C VAL A 25 6.73 38.43 15.68
N HIS A 26 7.73 38.98 16.35
CA HIS A 26 7.95 40.43 16.43
C HIS A 26 8.19 41.06 15.05
N THR A 27 8.98 40.41 14.18
CA THR A 27 9.23 40.91 12.82
C THR A 27 7.99 40.92 11.94
N LEU A 28 7.10 39.92 12.07
CA LEU A 28 5.88 39.83 11.26
C LEU A 28 4.72 40.69 11.81
N ASP A 29 4.48 40.66 13.12
CA ASP A 29 3.34 41.34 13.74
C ASP A 29 3.57 42.83 13.99
N GLU A 30 4.77 43.25 14.44
CA GLU A 30 5.02 44.64 14.84
C GLU A 30 5.72 45.46 13.73
N GLY A 31 6.67 44.86 13.02
CA GLY A 31 7.46 45.53 11.96
C GLY A 31 6.95 45.30 10.53
N GLY A 32 6.21 44.21 10.30
CA GLY A 32 6.07 43.60 8.98
C GLY A 32 4.70 43.67 8.34
N ALA A 33 3.63 43.91 9.12
CA ALA A 33 2.25 43.89 8.63
C ALA A 33 1.98 44.88 7.47
N SER A 34 2.78 45.96 7.39
CA SER A 34 2.68 46.97 6.31
C SER A 34 3.50 46.63 5.05
N ILE A 35 4.38 45.62 5.10
CA ILE A 35 5.26 45.23 3.99
C ILE A 35 4.62 44.09 3.21
N ALA A 36 4.20 44.39 1.99
CA ALA A 36 3.64 43.37 1.10
C ALA A 36 4.63 42.20 0.90
N ASN A 37 4.13 40.98 1.09
CA ASN A 37 4.84 39.72 0.89
C ASN A 37 6.15 39.59 1.70
N LEU A 38 6.25 40.21 2.88
CA LEU A 38 7.39 40.02 3.77
C LEU A 38 7.59 38.55 4.16
N ILE A 39 6.49 37.86 4.51
CA ILE A 39 6.51 36.45 4.94
C ILE A 39 7.09 35.49 3.90
N ASP A 40 7.00 35.86 2.63
CA ASP A 40 7.48 35.11 1.47
C ASP A 40 8.81 35.64 0.93
N SER A 41 9.52 36.46 1.69
CA SER A 41 10.83 36.98 1.30
C SER A 41 11.81 35.84 1.06
N VAL A 42 12.55 35.94 -0.03
CA VAL A 42 13.57 34.97 -0.42
C VAL A 42 14.97 35.53 -0.18
N ASP A 43 15.86 34.69 0.33
CA ASP A 43 17.29 34.92 0.34
C ASP A 43 17.80 35.00 -1.11
N ALA A 44 18.55 36.06 -1.45
CA ALA A 44 18.96 36.31 -2.83
C ALA A 44 20.03 35.32 -3.35
N ALA A 45 20.77 34.65 -2.46
CA ALA A 45 21.82 33.72 -2.85
C ALA A 45 21.28 32.30 -3.10
N THR A 46 20.28 31.90 -2.32
CA THR A 46 19.78 30.52 -2.28
C THR A 46 18.33 30.37 -2.77
N GLY A 47 17.55 31.45 -2.76
CA GLY A 47 16.11 31.44 -3.03
C GLY A 47 15.27 30.90 -1.86
N LEU A 48 15.87 30.69 -0.68
CA LEU A 48 15.19 30.13 0.48
C LEU A 48 14.33 31.19 1.19
N THR A 49 13.15 30.79 1.65
CA THR A 49 12.30 31.61 2.54
C THR A 49 12.50 31.22 4.00
N ALA A 50 11.95 32.00 4.93
CA ALA A 50 11.88 31.63 6.34
C ALA A 50 11.23 30.25 6.57
N LEU A 51 10.22 29.91 5.75
CA LEU A 51 9.59 28.58 5.79
C LEU A 51 10.56 27.47 5.35
N HIS A 52 11.43 27.72 4.37
CA HIS A 52 12.45 26.74 3.99
C HIS A 52 13.42 26.49 5.14
N HIS A 53 13.97 27.55 5.75
CA HIS A 53 14.95 27.41 6.84
C HIS A 53 14.37 26.67 8.04
N SER A 54 13.15 27.01 8.45
CA SER A 54 12.46 26.31 9.54
C SER A 54 12.18 24.83 9.20
N CYS A 55 11.80 24.51 7.95
CA CYS A 55 11.63 23.13 7.51
C CYS A 55 12.94 22.33 7.42
N MET A 56 14.06 22.97 7.05
CA MET A 56 15.39 22.35 7.01
C MET A 56 15.96 22.04 8.40
N ARG A 57 15.44 22.69 9.45
CA ARG A 57 15.93 22.56 10.84
C ARG A 57 14.94 21.87 11.77
N GLY A 58 13.72 21.62 11.30
CA GLY A 58 12.69 20.95 12.10
C GLY A 58 12.01 21.87 13.12
N PHE A 59 12.02 23.19 12.92
CA PHE A 59 11.41 24.15 13.85
C PHE A 59 9.88 24.18 13.69
N VAL A 60 9.21 23.18 14.25
CA VAL A 60 7.75 22.96 14.10
C VAL A 60 6.92 24.18 14.49
N GLU A 61 7.29 24.87 15.57
CA GLU A 61 6.54 26.05 16.06
C GLU A 61 6.60 27.21 15.06
N ILE A 62 7.79 27.49 14.51
CA ILE A 62 7.98 28.50 13.46
C ILE A 62 7.24 28.11 12.19
N VAL A 63 7.30 26.84 11.78
CA VAL A 63 6.54 26.34 10.63
C VAL A 63 5.04 26.55 10.84
N CYS A 64 4.51 26.19 12.02
CA CYS A 64 3.10 26.38 12.35
C CYS A 64 2.70 27.85 12.30
N TYR A 65 3.52 28.73 12.88
CA TYR A 65 3.28 30.17 12.86
C TYR A 65 3.26 30.72 11.43
N LEU A 66 4.33 30.48 10.65
CA LEU A 66 4.44 30.95 9.27
C LEU A 66 3.28 30.47 8.39
N VAL A 67 2.92 29.18 8.48
CA VAL A 67 1.81 28.61 7.69
C VAL A 67 0.46 29.22 8.10
N ARG A 68 0.19 29.40 9.41
CA ARG A 68 -1.03 30.05 9.89
C ARG A 68 -1.15 31.51 9.48
N HIS A 69 -0.02 32.19 9.32
CA HIS A 69 0.05 33.58 8.84
C HIS A 69 0.14 33.71 7.31
N GLY A 70 -0.07 32.61 6.57
CA GLY A 70 -0.26 32.63 5.13
C GLY A 70 1.01 32.50 4.29
N ALA A 71 2.12 32.01 4.85
CA ALA A 71 3.33 31.72 4.10
C ALA A 71 3.06 30.78 2.92
N ALA A 72 3.57 31.11 1.74
CA ALA A 72 3.38 30.31 0.55
C ALA A 72 4.28 29.06 0.57
N VAL A 73 3.68 27.91 0.85
CA VAL A 73 4.34 26.58 0.86
C VAL A 73 4.85 26.11 -0.51
N GLY A 74 4.41 26.77 -1.59
CA GLY A 74 4.70 26.40 -2.96
C GLY A 74 5.91 27.11 -3.58
N ILE A 75 6.54 28.04 -2.84
CA ILE A 75 7.77 28.72 -3.26
C ILE A 75 8.89 27.69 -3.35
N CYS A 76 9.74 27.84 -4.35
CA CYS A 76 10.88 26.98 -4.56
C CYS A 76 12.18 27.77 -4.46
N ASP A 77 13.21 27.13 -3.90
CA ASP A 77 14.58 27.63 -3.89
C ASP A 77 15.23 27.59 -5.30
N HIS A 78 16.50 27.99 -5.40
CA HIS A 78 17.24 27.96 -6.68
C HIS A 78 17.42 26.55 -7.26
N PHE A 79 17.31 25.50 -6.43
CA PHE A 79 17.29 24.08 -6.85
C PHE A 79 15.86 23.57 -7.11
N ARG A 80 14.90 24.49 -7.15
CA ARG A 80 13.47 24.23 -7.28
C ARG A 80 12.90 23.30 -6.20
N LYS A 81 13.47 23.30 -5.00
CA LYS A 81 12.93 22.55 -3.86
C LYS A 81 11.95 23.40 -3.07
N THR A 82 10.81 22.83 -2.71
CA THR A 82 9.87 23.48 -1.77
C THR A 82 10.27 23.21 -0.32
N PRO A 83 9.69 23.91 0.67
CA PRO A 83 9.92 23.61 2.09
C PRO A 83 9.59 22.15 2.45
N LEU A 84 8.54 21.57 1.84
CA LEU A 84 8.17 20.17 2.04
C LEU A 84 9.29 19.22 1.61
N HIS A 85 9.99 19.52 0.51
CA HIS A 85 11.11 18.70 0.03
C HIS A 85 12.22 18.65 1.06
N HIS A 86 12.57 19.80 1.65
CA HIS A 86 13.59 19.88 2.71
C HIS A 86 13.15 19.11 3.97
N ALA A 87 11.88 19.24 4.39
CA ALA A 87 11.36 18.47 5.52
C ALA A 87 11.43 16.95 5.26
N CYS A 88 11.04 16.49 4.07
CA CYS A 88 11.16 15.10 3.64
C CYS A 88 12.62 14.64 3.53
N HIS A 89 13.52 15.52 3.10
CA HIS A 89 14.95 15.25 2.99
C HIS A 89 15.55 14.98 4.38
N PHE A 90 15.37 15.90 5.33
CA PHE A 90 15.99 15.80 6.65
C PHE A 90 15.24 14.91 7.63
N GLY A 91 14.02 14.49 7.33
CA GLY A 91 13.28 13.50 8.14
C GLY A 91 12.40 14.10 9.23
N PHE A 92 12.07 15.39 9.14
CA PHE A 92 11.24 16.06 10.14
C PHE A 92 9.75 15.74 9.95
N THR A 93 9.34 14.59 10.51
CA THR A 93 7.99 14.03 10.35
C THR A 93 6.89 14.99 10.81
N GLU A 94 7.09 15.67 11.93
CA GLU A 94 6.11 16.64 12.47
C GLU A 94 5.93 17.84 11.55
N VAL A 95 7.03 18.36 10.98
CA VAL A 95 6.98 19.42 9.97
C VAL A 95 6.25 18.95 8.72
N VAL A 96 6.54 17.74 8.23
CA VAL A 96 5.83 17.16 7.09
C VAL A 96 4.33 17.04 7.38
N TYR A 97 3.96 16.56 8.57
CA TYR A 97 2.57 16.48 8.99
C TYR A 97 1.90 17.85 8.98
N VAL A 98 2.51 18.87 9.58
CA VAL A 98 1.98 20.25 9.59
C VAL A 98 1.77 20.77 8.18
N LEU A 99 2.76 20.60 7.29
CA LEU A 99 2.66 21.07 5.91
C LEU A 99 1.53 20.37 5.14
N LEU A 100 1.37 19.05 5.31
CA LEU A 100 0.35 18.26 4.60
C LEU A 100 -1.07 18.44 5.17
N ASP A 101 -1.21 18.69 6.48
CA ASP A 101 -2.49 18.81 7.18
C ASP A 101 -3.04 20.25 7.14
N CYS A 102 -2.16 21.26 7.25
CA CYS A 102 -2.59 22.66 7.28
C CYS A 102 -2.80 23.26 5.89
N VAL A 103 -2.29 22.64 4.82
CA VAL A 103 -2.30 23.23 3.48
C VAL A 103 -2.71 22.20 2.43
N ARG A 104 -3.48 22.63 1.41
CA ARG A 104 -3.65 21.88 0.16
C ARG A 104 -2.34 21.91 -0.64
N VAL A 105 -1.26 21.38 -0.07
CA VAL A 105 0.01 21.22 -0.78
C VAL A 105 -0.25 20.29 -1.95
N ASN A 106 0.13 20.71 -3.14
CA ASN A 106 0.14 19.79 -4.27
C ASN A 106 1.32 18.83 -4.11
N VAL A 107 1.03 17.64 -3.56
CA VAL A 107 2.00 16.55 -3.38
C VAL A 107 2.53 16.02 -4.71
N GLU A 108 1.74 16.16 -5.79
CA GLU A 108 2.13 15.75 -7.15
C GLU A 108 3.09 16.74 -7.82
N LYS A 109 3.41 17.88 -7.18
CA LYS A 109 4.27 18.90 -7.80
C LYS A 109 5.68 18.34 -7.98
N LEU A 110 5.95 17.91 -9.21
CA LEU A 110 7.24 17.42 -9.66
C LEU A 110 8.28 18.53 -9.56
N TYR A 111 9.45 18.14 -9.06
CA TYR A 111 10.63 18.98 -8.96
C TYR A 111 11.09 19.29 -10.39
N TYR A 112 11.33 20.55 -10.71
CA TYR A 112 11.66 20.89 -12.10
C TYR A 112 13.17 21.05 -12.38
N MET A 113 14.06 21.16 -11.38
CA MET A 113 15.51 21.34 -11.64
C MET A 113 16.44 20.79 -10.53
N ASN A 114 16.48 19.47 -10.35
CA ASN A 114 17.76 18.75 -10.19
C ASN A 114 17.93 17.83 -11.40
N GLU A 115 19.16 17.40 -11.74
CA GLU A 115 19.41 16.50 -12.90
C GLU A 115 18.48 15.27 -12.88
N ALA A 116 18.13 14.79 -11.68
CA ALA A 116 17.29 13.61 -11.47
C ALA A 116 15.78 13.88 -11.27
N LYS A 117 15.27 15.12 -11.22
CA LYS A 117 13.87 15.50 -10.90
C LYS A 117 13.13 14.64 -9.85
N LEU A 118 13.73 14.44 -8.67
CA LEU A 118 13.22 13.52 -7.62
C LEU A 118 11.97 14.05 -6.91
N THR A 119 10.92 13.26 -6.64
CA THR A 119 9.73 13.65 -5.84
C THR A 119 9.96 13.66 -4.31
N CYS A 120 9.00 14.15 -3.51
CA CYS A 120 9.03 14.06 -2.04
C CYS A 120 9.04 12.60 -1.59
N LEU A 121 8.19 11.77 -2.18
CA LEU A 121 8.13 10.34 -1.91
C LEU A 121 9.46 9.65 -2.22
N GLN A 122 10.04 9.96 -3.37
CA GLN A 122 11.35 9.46 -3.78
C GLN A 122 12.47 9.87 -2.82
N THR A 123 12.50 11.15 -2.41
CA THR A 123 13.48 11.65 -1.45
C THR A 123 13.34 10.97 -0.08
N ALA A 124 12.11 10.83 0.43
CA ALA A 124 11.85 10.18 1.71
C ALA A 124 12.18 8.68 1.67
N ALA A 125 11.89 8.00 0.55
CA ALA A 125 12.20 6.59 0.34
C ALA A 125 13.72 6.34 0.25
N ALA A 126 14.45 7.17 -0.49
CA ALA A 126 15.91 7.12 -0.58
C ALA A 126 16.59 7.24 0.79
N ARG A 127 15.98 8.04 1.67
CA ARG A 127 16.47 8.32 3.03
C ARG A 127 15.99 7.31 4.08
N GLY A 128 15.05 6.43 3.75
CA GLY A 128 14.47 5.48 4.70
C GLY A 128 13.49 6.08 5.69
N HIS A 129 12.94 7.28 5.43
CA HIS A 129 11.99 7.94 6.33
C HIS A 129 10.59 7.34 6.20
N VAL A 130 10.40 6.11 6.70
CA VAL A 130 9.19 5.29 6.52
C VAL A 130 7.91 6.02 6.94
N THR A 131 7.93 6.76 8.05
CA THR A 131 6.75 7.51 8.51
C THR A 131 6.37 8.63 7.53
N ILE A 132 7.36 9.31 6.95
CA ILE A 132 7.13 10.34 5.93
C ILE A 132 6.61 9.71 4.63
N VAL A 133 7.18 8.58 4.20
CA VAL A 133 6.67 7.81 3.04
C VAL A 133 5.20 7.46 3.24
N ARG A 134 4.82 6.98 4.43
CA ARG A 134 3.43 6.68 4.79
C ARG A 134 2.53 7.91 4.72
N LEU A 135 2.97 9.03 5.29
CA LEU A 135 2.21 10.28 5.29
C LEU A 135 1.97 10.78 3.86
N LEU A 136 3.00 10.81 3.01
CA LEU A 136 2.87 11.26 1.62
C LEU A 136 1.86 10.41 0.84
N LEU A 137 1.93 9.08 0.97
CA LEU A 137 0.97 8.18 0.31
C LEU A 137 -0.46 8.35 0.85
N LEU A 138 -0.64 8.59 2.16
CA LEU A 138 -1.96 8.85 2.76
C LEU A 138 -2.57 10.16 2.23
N HIS A 139 -1.74 11.15 1.95
CA HIS A 139 -2.14 12.44 1.37
C HIS A 139 -2.22 12.44 -0.17
N GLY A 140 -2.21 11.26 -0.79
CA GLY A 140 -2.51 11.08 -2.22
C GLY A 140 -1.30 11.12 -3.16
N ASP A 141 -0.07 11.06 -2.66
CA ASP A 141 1.11 10.91 -3.51
C ASP A 141 1.07 9.57 -4.30
N VAL A 142 1.57 9.57 -5.53
CA VAL A 142 1.46 8.45 -6.45
C VAL A 142 2.64 7.50 -6.25
N VAL A 143 2.37 6.31 -5.73
CA VAL A 143 3.40 5.27 -5.46
C VAL A 143 4.25 4.90 -6.69
N GLY A 144 3.64 4.93 -7.88
CA GLY A 144 4.29 4.65 -9.16
C GLY A 144 4.84 5.89 -9.87
N GLY A 145 4.88 7.04 -9.18
CA GLY A 145 5.46 8.27 -9.73
C GLY A 145 6.92 8.09 -10.09
N VAL A 146 7.28 8.59 -11.28
CA VAL A 146 8.63 8.47 -11.84
C VAL A 146 9.30 9.83 -11.98
N ASN A 147 10.62 9.84 -11.87
CA ASN A 147 11.42 11.01 -12.18
C ASN A 147 11.81 11.06 -13.68
N THR A 148 12.74 11.94 -14.07
CA THR A 148 13.18 12.06 -15.47
C THR A 148 13.91 10.84 -16.02
N GLU A 149 14.49 10.02 -15.16
CA GLU A 149 15.20 8.80 -15.55
C GLU A 149 14.27 7.58 -15.56
N GLY A 150 13.00 7.75 -15.18
CA GLY A 150 12.05 6.65 -15.02
C GLY A 150 12.20 5.91 -13.68
N GLU A 151 12.94 6.47 -12.74
CA GLU A 151 13.11 5.87 -11.41
C GLU A 151 11.88 6.13 -10.56
N THR A 152 11.42 5.09 -9.86
CA THR A 152 10.36 5.18 -8.85
C THR A 152 10.96 5.30 -7.45
N ALA A 153 10.14 5.62 -6.44
CA ALA A 153 10.58 5.60 -5.04
C ALA A 153 11.16 4.23 -4.62
N LEU A 154 10.72 3.13 -5.23
CA LEU A 154 11.24 1.79 -4.97
C LEU A 154 12.66 1.59 -5.53
N HIS A 155 13.01 2.23 -6.66
CA HIS A 155 14.38 2.20 -7.18
C HIS A 155 15.35 2.86 -6.19
N LEU A 156 14.98 4.02 -5.66
CA LEU A 156 15.84 4.75 -4.71
C LEU A 156 15.91 4.05 -3.35
N ALA A 157 14.79 3.51 -2.84
CA ALA A 157 14.82 2.66 -1.65
C ALA A 157 15.76 1.46 -1.83
N ALA A 158 15.76 0.85 -3.03
CA ALA A 158 16.66 -0.24 -3.39
C ALA A 158 18.12 0.21 -3.51
N GLN A 159 18.38 1.37 -4.09
CA GLN A 159 19.73 1.94 -4.21
C GLN A 159 20.41 2.11 -2.85
N TYR A 160 19.67 2.58 -1.85
CA TYR A 160 20.17 2.94 -0.51
C TYR A 160 19.85 1.90 0.58
N ASP A 161 19.49 0.67 0.20
CA ASP A 161 19.15 -0.46 1.10
C ASP A 161 18.06 -0.18 2.16
N GLN A 162 17.07 0.65 1.82
CA GLN A 162 16.00 1.04 2.73
C GLN A 162 14.84 0.02 2.73
N VAL A 163 15.07 -1.14 3.35
CA VAL A 163 14.15 -2.30 3.28
C VAL A 163 12.76 -2.03 3.83
N GLU A 164 12.61 -1.26 4.92
CA GLU A 164 11.29 -0.97 5.48
C GLU A 164 10.50 0.02 4.61
N ALA A 165 11.18 0.97 3.96
CA ALA A 165 10.55 1.83 2.97
C ALA A 165 10.15 1.02 1.72
N ALA A 166 11.00 0.11 1.25
CA ALA A 166 10.69 -0.79 0.13
C ALA A 166 9.47 -1.67 0.42
N LYS A 167 9.40 -2.29 1.62
CA LYS A 167 8.23 -3.07 2.07
C LYS A 167 6.95 -2.24 2.05
N LEU A 168 7.00 -1.01 2.60
CA LEU A 168 5.86 -0.11 2.59
C LEU A 168 5.41 0.21 1.16
N LEU A 169 6.32 0.63 0.29
CA LEU A 169 6.02 0.96 -1.10
C LEU A 169 5.38 -0.23 -1.85
N VAL A 170 5.92 -1.45 -1.69
CA VAL A 170 5.35 -2.66 -2.30
C VAL A 170 3.95 -2.96 -1.75
N SER A 171 3.73 -2.86 -0.44
CA SER A 171 2.39 -3.05 0.15
C SER A 171 1.37 -2.02 -0.30
N CYS A 172 1.83 -0.83 -0.71
CA CYS A 172 1.03 0.21 -1.34
C CYS A 172 0.90 0.07 -2.87
N GLY A 173 1.37 -1.05 -3.45
CA GLY A 173 1.19 -1.37 -4.87
C GLY A 173 2.30 -0.90 -5.80
N ALA A 174 3.50 -0.58 -5.29
CA ALA A 174 4.65 -0.29 -6.15
C ALA A 174 4.95 -1.46 -7.10
N ASN A 175 5.11 -1.17 -8.39
CA ASN A 175 5.50 -2.18 -9.37
C ASN A 175 6.97 -2.55 -9.19
N ILE A 176 7.20 -3.75 -8.70
CA ILE A 176 8.55 -4.27 -8.44
C ILE A 176 9.33 -4.50 -9.76
N GLN A 177 8.65 -4.70 -10.89
CA GLN A 177 9.26 -4.90 -12.21
C GLN A 177 9.29 -3.63 -13.07
N HIS A 178 9.03 -2.46 -12.50
CA HIS A 178 9.17 -1.22 -13.25
C HIS A 178 10.62 -1.04 -13.69
N ALA A 179 10.83 -0.70 -14.97
CA ALA A 179 12.15 -0.53 -15.56
C ALA A 179 12.40 0.96 -15.86
N THR A 180 13.59 1.45 -15.56
CA THR A 180 14.01 2.83 -15.87
C THR A 180 14.06 3.08 -17.38
N PHE A 181 13.98 4.34 -17.80
CA PHE A 181 13.89 4.69 -19.22
C PHE A 181 15.20 4.51 -19.99
N ALA A 182 16.33 4.81 -19.35
CA ALA A 182 17.63 4.83 -20.02
C ALA A 182 18.27 3.43 -20.12
N THR A 183 18.26 2.68 -19.01
CA THR A 183 18.98 1.40 -18.89
C THR A 183 18.05 0.20 -18.77
N GLY A 184 16.74 0.41 -18.57
CA GLY A 184 15.80 -0.67 -18.31
C GLY A 184 16.09 -1.41 -17.00
N ASP A 185 16.77 -0.76 -16.06
CA ASP A 185 17.07 -1.35 -14.78
C ASP A 185 15.80 -1.42 -13.92
N THR A 186 15.59 -2.56 -13.28
CA THR A 186 14.55 -2.71 -12.25
C THR A 186 15.11 -2.33 -10.86
N PRO A 187 14.28 -2.18 -9.83
CA PRO A 187 14.75 -1.98 -8.45
C PRO A 187 15.78 -3.03 -7.99
N LEU A 188 15.68 -4.29 -8.44
CA LEU A 188 16.67 -5.32 -8.11
C LEU A 188 18.01 -5.09 -8.82
N HIS A 189 18.01 -4.56 -10.05
CA HIS A 189 19.25 -4.15 -10.73
C HIS A 189 19.95 -3.04 -9.94
N TYR A 190 19.20 -2.05 -9.45
CA TYR A 190 19.73 -0.99 -8.58
C TYR A 190 20.33 -1.56 -7.29
N ALA A 191 19.58 -2.41 -6.57
CA ALA A 191 20.07 -3.03 -5.34
C ALA A 191 21.35 -3.84 -5.57
N CYS A 192 21.42 -4.60 -6.66
CA CYS A 192 22.60 -5.38 -7.01
C CYS A 192 23.80 -4.51 -7.40
N ARG A 193 23.56 -3.41 -8.13
CA ARG A 193 24.59 -2.45 -8.54
C ARG A 193 25.21 -1.73 -7.35
N THR A 194 24.44 -1.41 -6.32
CA THR A 194 24.94 -0.68 -5.13
C THR A 194 25.30 -1.56 -3.95
N GLY A 195 24.95 -2.86 -3.99
CA GLY A 195 25.27 -3.78 -2.91
C GLY A 195 24.23 -3.79 -1.79
N ALA A 196 23.00 -3.35 -2.06
CA ALA A 196 21.89 -3.32 -1.10
C ALA A 196 21.29 -4.71 -0.86
N ILE A 197 21.84 -5.43 0.11
CA ILE A 197 21.54 -6.84 0.37
C ILE A 197 20.09 -7.03 0.83
N GLN A 198 19.61 -6.22 1.76
CA GLN A 198 18.31 -6.44 2.39
C GLN A 198 17.17 -6.21 1.41
N VAL A 199 17.24 -5.13 0.62
CA VAL A 199 16.24 -4.87 -0.42
C VAL A 199 16.34 -5.91 -1.54
N ALA A 200 17.53 -6.32 -1.97
CA ALA A 200 17.67 -7.34 -3.01
C ALA A 200 17.04 -8.68 -2.60
N VAL A 201 17.33 -9.16 -1.39
CA VAL A 201 16.73 -10.40 -0.84
C VAL A 201 15.22 -10.25 -0.74
N PHE A 202 14.73 -9.10 -0.24
CA PHE A 202 13.29 -8.84 -0.17
C PHE A 202 12.63 -8.90 -1.56
N LEU A 203 13.19 -8.24 -2.58
CA LEU A 203 12.63 -8.26 -3.94
C LEU A 203 12.63 -9.67 -4.55
N VAL A 204 13.68 -10.46 -4.31
CA VAL A 204 13.74 -11.87 -4.76
C VAL A 204 12.72 -12.74 -4.03
N SER A 205 12.48 -12.50 -2.73
CA SER A 205 11.45 -13.21 -1.95
C SER A 205 10.03 -12.98 -2.52
N LEU A 206 9.80 -11.83 -3.16
CA LEU A 206 8.56 -11.50 -3.87
C LEU A 206 8.47 -12.17 -5.27
N GLY A 207 9.52 -12.87 -5.69
CA GLY A 207 9.57 -13.62 -6.93
C GLY A 207 10.18 -12.87 -8.11
N GLN A 208 10.95 -11.80 -7.88
CA GLN A 208 11.77 -11.25 -8.95
C GLN A 208 12.84 -12.24 -9.41
N SER A 209 12.99 -12.35 -10.72
CA SER A 209 14.05 -13.15 -11.33
C SER A 209 15.39 -12.42 -11.23
N VAL A 210 16.40 -13.13 -10.75
CA VAL A 210 17.78 -12.64 -10.71
C VAL A 210 18.49 -12.72 -12.07
N HIS A 211 17.82 -13.29 -13.08
CA HIS A 211 18.38 -13.58 -14.41
C HIS A 211 17.77 -12.73 -15.53
N ASP A 212 16.71 -11.97 -15.25
CA ASP A 212 16.11 -11.06 -16.22
C ASP A 212 17.14 -9.98 -16.57
N LEU A 213 17.26 -9.69 -17.87
CA LEU A 213 18.23 -8.72 -18.38
C LEU A 213 17.61 -7.33 -18.44
N ASN A 214 18.38 -6.32 -18.09
CA ASN A 214 18.05 -4.92 -18.38
C ASN A 214 18.19 -4.61 -19.89
N THR A 215 17.81 -3.40 -20.29
CA THR A 215 17.89 -2.93 -21.69
C THR A 215 19.04 -1.95 -21.92
N ASP A 216 20.09 -2.03 -21.09
CA ASP A 216 21.28 -1.21 -21.20
C ASP A 216 22.10 -1.62 -22.44
N VAL A 217 23.08 -0.80 -22.82
CA VAL A 217 23.99 -1.05 -23.96
C VAL A 217 24.65 -2.42 -23.84
N VAL A 218 25.04 -2.78 -22.62
CA VAL A 218 25.46 -4.13 -22.28
C VAL A 218 24.37 -4.73 -21.41
N ALA A 219 23.46 -5.48 -22.04
CA ALA A 219 22.37 -6.16 -21.33
C ALA A 219 22.94 -7.08 -20.24
N GLN A 220 22.54 -6.82 -19.01
CA GLN A 220 23.02 -7.53 -17.83
C GLN A 220 21.86 -7.86 -16.90
N SER A 221 21.96 -9.03 -16.28
CA SER A 221 21.09 -9.41 -15.17
C SER A 221 21.54 -8.77 -13.87
N ALA A 222 20.61 -8.62 -12.93
CA ALA A 222 20.93 -8.16 -11.58
C ALA A 222 22.05 -8.97 -10.91
N LEU A 223 22.07 -10.31 -11.08
CA LEU A 223 23.14 -11.16 -10.57
C LEU A 223 24.51 -10.85 -11.23
N GLN A 224 24.53 -10.58 -12.53
CA GLN A 224 25.76 -10.21 -13.23
C GLN A 224 26.29 -8.86 -12.75
N LEU A 225 25.41 -7.86 -12.58
CA LEU A 225 25.75 -6.56 -12.01
C LEU A 225 26.38 -6.71 -10.61
N ALA A 226 25.73 -7.47 -9.72
CA ALA A 226 26.26 -7.71 -8.37
C ALA A 226 27.68 -8.28 -8.40
N ARG A 227 27.94 -9.26 -9.27
CA ARG A 227 29.27 -9.88 -9.40
C ARG A 227 30.30 -8.93 -10.00
N GLN A 228 29.92 -8.17 -11.02
CA GLN A 228 30.82 -7.20 -11.67
C GLN A 228 31.25 -6.08 -10.72
N GLN A 229 30.33 -5.62 -9.86
CA GLN A 229 30.62 -4.61 -8.84
C GLN A 229 31.32 -5.19 -7.59
N GLY A 230 31.61 -6.49 -7.56
CA GLY A 230 32.30 -7.15 -6.45
C GLY A 230 31.43 -7.52 -5.25
N HIS A 231 30.11 -7.39 -5.35
CA HIS A 231 29.14 -7.69 -4.28
C HIS A 231 28.85 -9.18 -4.14
N SER A 232 29.88 -9.98 -3.86
CA SER A 232 29.79 -11.44 -3.78
C SER A 232 28.82 -11.93 -2.69
N VAL A 233 28.76 -11.25 -1.54
CA VAL A 233 27.84 -11.59 -0.45
C VAL A 233 26.39 -11.41 -0.90
N LEU A 234 26.09 -10.29 -1.56
CA LEU A 234 24.77 -10.03 -2.14
C LEU A 234 24.41 -11.08 -3.19
N ALA A 235 25.33 -11.35 -4.13
CA ALA A 235 25.12 -12.32 -5.21
C ALA A 235 24.80 -13.73 -4.67
N ASN A 236 25.45 -14.15 -3.58
CA ASN A 236 25.16 -15.41 -2.92
C ASN A 236 23.81 -15.36 -2.18
N ALA A 237 23.51 -14.27 -1.48
CA ALA A 237 22.25 -14.12 -0.75
C ALA A 237 21.03 -14.19 -1.67
N ILE A 238 21.06 -13.50 -2.82
CA ILE A 238 19.95 -13.54 -3.79
C ILE A 238 19.80 -14.90 -4.47
N LEU A 239 20.90 -15.65 -4.63
CA LEU A 239 20.86 -17.01 -5.19
C LEU A 239 20.24 -18.00 -4.21
N GLU A 240 20.63 -17.93 -2.93
CA GLU A 240 20.02 -18.75 -1.88
C GLU A 240 18.54 -18.42 -1.72
N GLU A 241 18.16 -17.14 -1.72
CA GLU A 241 16.75 -16.75 -1.63
C GLU A 241 15.95 -17.22 -2.85
N SER A 242 16.51 -17.13 -4.06
CA SER A 242 15.87 -17.65 -5.27
C SER A 242 15.61 -19.18 -5.19
N LYS A 243 16.56 -19.95 -4.63
CA LYS A 243 16.35 -21.38 -4.36
C LYS A 243 15.22 -21.61 -3.35
N ASN A 244 15.23 -20.87 -2.24
CA ASN A 244 14.19 -20.95 -1.20
C ASN A 244 12.80 -20.66 -1.78
N VAL A 245 12.66 -19.61 -2.60
CA VAL A 245 11.38 -19.25 -3.25
C VAL A 245 10.92 -20.35 -4.21
N ARG A 246 11.83 -20.96 -4.98
CA ARG A 246 11.51 -22.07 -5.87
C ARG A 246 11.04 -23.31 -5.11
N GLU A 247 11.73 -23.67 -4.02
CA GLU A 247 11.37 -24.80 -3.17
C GLU A 247 10.03 -24.60 -2.46
N THR A 248 9.80 -23.39 -1.91
CA THR A 248 8.54 -23.06 -1.23
C THR A 248 7.35 -23.04 -2.18
N ARG A 249 7.51 -22.55 -3.42
CA ARG A 249 6.47 -22.68 -4.46
C ARG A 249 6.17 -24.14 -4.78
N SER A 250 7.21 -24.96 -5.01
CA SER A 250 7.03 -26.39 -5.25
C SER A 250 6.36 -27.12 -4.07
N ARG A 251 6.63 -26.71 -2.82
CA ARG A 251 5.97 -27.24 -1.61
C ARG A 251 4.53 -26.78 -1.47
N ARG A 252 4.22 -25.51 -1.78
CA ARG A 252 2.84 -25.00 -1.79
C ARG A 252 1.99 -25.70 -2.85
N ASP A 253 2.51 -25.86 -4.06
CA ASP A 253 1.80 -26.52 -5.16
C ASP A 253 1.49 -28.00 -4.84
N THR A 254 2.42 -28.68 -4.15
CA THR A 254 2.20 -30.05 -3.66
C THR A 254 1.26 -30.12 -2.45
N ALA A 255 1.29 -29.13 -1.53
CA ALA A 255 0.38 -29.05 -0.38
C ALA A 255 -1.08 -28.75 -0.79
N ILE A 256 -1.29 -27.78 -1.70
CA ILE A 256 -2.62 -27.43 -2.22
C ILE A 256 -3.28 -28.64 -2.91
N HIS A 257 -2.49 -29.45 -3.62
CA HIS A 257 -2.98 -30.67 -4.27
C HIS A 257 -3.49 -31.72 -3.26
N ASN A 258 -2.76 -31.91 -2.15
CA ASN A 258 -3.11 -32.91 -1.14
C ASN A 258 -4.31 -32.48 -0.28
N GLU A 259 -4.40 -31.20 0.11
CA GLU A 259 -5.53 -30.68 0.90
C GLU A 259 -6.83 -30.62 0.08
N SER A 260 -6.75 -30.24 -1.19
CA SER A 260 -7.90 -30.19 -2.09
C SER A 260 -8.48 -31.60 -2.35
N LEU A 261 -7.62 -32.62 -2.46
CA LEU A 261 -8.05 -34.01 -2.63
C LEU A 261 -8.77 -34.54 -1.38
N ALA A 262 -8.26 -34.22 -0.18
CA ALA A 262 -8.86 -34.62 1.08
C ALA A 262 -10.24 -33.96 1.34
N CYS A 263 -10.36 -32.68 1.01
CA CYS A 263 -11.62 -31.94 1.11
C CYS A 263 -12.68 -32.47 0.13
N PHE A 264 -12.29 -32.73 -1.12
CA PHE A 264 -13.16 -33.32 -2.14
C PHE A 264 -13.67 -34.73 -1.73
N MET A 265 -12.79 -35.58 -1.20
CA MET A 265 -13.16 -36.93 -0.78
C MET A 265 -14.10 -36.93 0.43
N SER A 266 -13.93 -35.98 1.36
CA SER A 266 -14.84 -35.80 2.51
C SER A 266 -16.22 -35.30 2.07
N ALA A 267 -16.29 -34.35 1.15
CA ALA A 267 -17.55 -33.86 0.58
C ALA A 267 -18.29 -34.95 -0.22
N LYS A 268 -17.56 -35.76 -1.01
CA LYS A 268 -18.12 -36.88 -1.77
C LYS A 268 -18.75 -37.94 -0.85
N LYS A 269 -18.11 -38.23 0.29
CA LYS A 269 -18.64 -39.17 1.30
C LYS A 269 -19.95 -38.65 1.91
N ALA A 270 -19.97 -37.40 2.38
CA ALA A 270 -21.14 -36.78 3.00
C ALA A 270 -22.36 -36.74 2.04
N TYR A 271 -22.13 -36.48 0.75
CA TYR A 271 -23.18 -36.50 -0.27
C TYR A 271 -23.79 -37.91 -0.46
N LEU A 272 -22.96 -38.96 -0.50
CA LEU A 272 -23.43 -40.33 -0.65
C LEU A 272 -24.25 -40.80 0.57
N ASP A 273 -23.82 -40.42 1.77
CA ASP A 273 -24.52 -40.74 3.02
C ASP A 273 -25.90 -40.04 3.09
N SER A 274 -25.96 -38.76 2.69
CA SER A 274 -27.23 -38.01 2.60
C SER A 274 -28.19 -38.62 1.57
N LYS A 275 -27.67 -39.00 0.39
CA LYS A 275 -28.45 -39.66 -0.65
C LYS A 275 -29.04 -41.01 -0.19
N ALA A 276 -28.29 -41.78 0.60
CA ALA A 276 -28.78 -43.04 1.17
C ALA A 276 -29.90 -42.80 2.21
N SER A 277 -29.76 -41.78 3.05
CA SER A 277 -30.77 -41.40 4.05
C SER A 277 -32.10 -40.98 3.43
N VAL A 278 -32.07 -40.15 2.38
CA VAL A 278 -33.29 -39.72 1.66
C VAL A 278 -34.02 -40.91 1.03
N LYS A 279 -33.28 -41.87 0.46
CA LYS A 279 -33.87 -43.10 -0.11
C LYS A 279 -34.54 -43.96 0.96
N ALA A 280 -33.93 -44.10 2.14
CA ALA A 280 -34.52 -44.81 3.26
C ALA A 280 -35.81 -44.14 3.77
N MET A 281 -35.79 -42.80 3.87
CA MET A 281 -36.94 -42.01 4.32
C MET A 281 -38.13 -42.12 3.36
N GLN A 282 -37.89 -42.08 2.05
CA GLN A 282 -38.95 -42.28 1.03
C GLN A 282 -39.58 -43.67 1.11
N VAL A 283 -38.78 -44.72 1.32
CA VAL A 283 -39.30 -46.09 1.52
C VAL A 283 -40.16 -46.17 2.78
N GLN A 284 -39.77 -45.49 3.86
CA GLN A 284 -40.52 -45.47 5.10
C GLN A 284 -41.87 -44.73 4.96
N VAL A 285 -41.90 -43.59 4.29
CA VAL A 285 -43.15 -42.83 4.02
C VAL A 285 -44.12 -43.65 3.17
N VAL A 286 -43.65 -44.34 2.13
CA VAL A 286 -44.50 -45.22 1.31
C VAL A 286 -45.04 -46.39 2.12
N ARG A 287 -44.21 -46.98 2.99
CA ARG A 287 -44.64 -48.06 3.88
C ARG A 287 -45.68 -47.59 4.91
N GLN A 288 -45.51 -46.40 5.48
CA GLN A 288 -46.43 -45.81 6.45
C GLN A 288 -47.81 -45.57 5.82
N ARG A 289 -47.85 -44.94 4.64
CA ARG A 289 -49.10 -44.72 3.91
C ARG A 289 -49.85 -46.02 3.59
N LYS A 290 -49.14 -47.07 3.18
CA LYS A 290 -49.75 -48.39 2.97
C LYS A 290 -50.34 -48.98 4.25
N LEU A 291 -49.72 -48.73 5.40
CA LEU A 291 -50.22 -49.21 6.68
C LEU A 291 -51.50 -48.47 7.08
N GLU A 292 -51.51 -47.14 6.94
CA GLU A 292 -52.66 -46.27 7.21
C GLU A 292 -53.84 -46.62 6.29
N GLU A 293 -53.60 -46.81 4.99
CA GLU A 293 -54.62 -47.29 4.04
C GLU A 293 -55.22 -48.63 4.47
N MET A 294 -54.37 -49.60 4.86
CA MET A 294 -54.83 -50.91 5.33
C MET A 294 -55.66 -50.83 6.62
N GLU A 295 -55.28 -49.96 7.56
CA GLU A 295 -56.03 -49.72 8.79
C GLU A 295 -57.39 -49.06 8.51
N ALA A 296 -57.43 -48.07 7.62
CA ALA A 296 -58.66 -47.41 7.19
C ALA A 296 -59.63 -48.41 6.52
N ILE A 297 -59.14 -49.27 5.62
CA ILE A 297 -59.94 -50.32 4.99
C ILE A 297 -60.51 -51.29 6.05
N ARG A 298 -59.71 -51.68 7.05
CA ARG A 298 -60.20 -52.54 8.15
C ARG A 298 -61.28 -51.85 8.98
N ALA A 299 -61.12 -50.57 9.28
CA ALA A 299 -62.11 -49.79 10.03
C ALA A 299 -63.43 -49.69 9.26
N TYR A 300 -63.37 -49.42 7.95
CA TYR A 300 -64.52 -49.41 7.05
C TYR A 300 -65.26 -50.75 7.03
N LEU A 301 -64.54 -51.86 6.78
CA LEU A 301 -65.15 -53.20 6.77
C LEU A 301 -65.79 -53.57 8.12
N LYS A 302 -65.23 -53.09 9.23
CA LYS A 302 -65.78 -53.28 10.57
C LYS A 302 -67.08 -52.47 10.76
N ALA A 303 -67.13 -51.22 10.31
CA ALA A 303 -68.32 -50.37 10.40
C ALA A 303 -69.50 -50.95 9.60
N ILE A 304 -69.24 -51.42 8.37
CA ILE A 304 -70.25 -52.13 7.55
C ILE A 304 -70.78 -53.35 8.29
N ARG A 305 -69.89 -54.17 8.86
CA ARG A 305 -70.28 -55.40 9.56
C ARG A 305 -71.16 -55.13 10.79
N ASN A 306 -71.05 -53.95 11.39
CA ASN A 306 -71.83 -53.52 12.55
C ASN A 306 -73.16 -52.85 12.18
N GLY A 307 -73.47 -52.65 10.89
CA GLY A 307 -74.73 -52.08 10.42
C GLY A 307 -74.87 -50.56 10.58
N GLU A 308 -73.74 -49.83 10.70
CA GLU A 308 -73.72 -48.37 10.77
C GLU A 308 -73.98 -47.76 9.38
N ALA A 309 -74.74 -46.66 9.30
CA ALA A 309 -75.22 -46.05 8.04
C ALA A 309 -74.08 -45.67 7.08
N ASP A 310 -74.29 -45.88 5.77
CA ASP A 310 -73.32 -45.71 4.67
C ASP A 310 -72.52 -44.39 4.73
N GLU A 311 -73.11 -43.32 5.25
CA GLU A 311 -72.52 -41.98 5.27
C GLU A 311 -71.26 -41.87 6.17
N HIS A 312 -71.22 -42.61 7.29
CA HIS A 312 -70.04 -42.67 8.17
C HIS A 312 -68.94 -43.59 7.61
N ALA A 313 -69.34 -44.61 6.83
CA ALA A 313 -68.41 -45.52 6.17
C ALA A 313 -67.76 -44.85 4.94
N SER A 314 -68.52 -44.10 4.13
CA SER A 314 -67.99 -43.34 2.98
C SER A 314 -67.05 -42.20 3.36
N THR A 315 -67.25 -41.55 4.50
CA THR A 315 -66.37 -40.45 4.96
C THR A 315 -64.95 -40.90 5.28
N ALA A 316 -64.76 -42.15 5.76
CA ALA A 316 -63.43 -42.72 5.97
C ALA A 316 -62.66 -42.99 4.65
N LEU A 317 -63.37 -43.36 3.57
CA LEU A 317 -62.79 -43.57 2.23
C LEU A 317 -62.48 -42.27 1.50
N ALA A 318 -63.20 -41.18 1.81
CA ALA A 318 -62.97 -39.87 1.22
C ALA A 318 -61.56 -39.29 1.49
N ALA A 319 -60.87 -39.77 2.52
CA ALA A 319 -59.47 -39.42 2.79
C ALA A 319 -58.47 -40.02 1.79
N PHE A 320 -58.87 -41.01 0.97
CA PHE A 320 -57.99 -41.73 0.03
C PHE A 320 -58.61 -41.85 -1.37
N PRO A 321 -58.44 -40.82 -2.23
CA PRO A 321 -59.14 -40.70 -3.53
C PRO A 321 -58.84 -41.80 -4.57
N ARG A 322 -57.84 -42.65 -4.33
CA ARG A 322 -57.47 -43.76 -5.23
C ARG A 322 -58.18 -45.08 -4.92
N LEU A 323 -58.86 -45.16 -3.78
CA LEU A 323 -59.59 -46.34 -3.31
C LEU A 323 -61.12 -46.16 -3.38
N GLN A 324 -61.59 -44.96 -3.71
CA GLN A 324 -62.97 -44.68 -4.11
C GLN A 324 -63.22 -45.16 -5.53
#